data_AF-A0A225AKJ2-F1
#
_entry.id   AF-A0A225AKJ2-F1
#
_cell.length_a   1.000
_cell.length_b   1.000
_cell.length_c   1.000
_cell.angle_alpha   90.00
_cell.angle_beta   90.00
_cell.angle_gamma   90.00
#
_symmetry.space_group_name_H-M   'P 1'
#
loop_
_entity.id
_entity.type
_entity.pdbx_description
1 polymer ?
#
loop_
_entity_poly.entity_id
_entity_poly.type
_entity_poly.pdbx_seq_one_letter_code
_entity_poly.pdbx_strand_id
1 'polypeptide(L)'
;MASEETQPQQPEILQSSLTQPLVPSANFPKRKPVPAAQEPIVKEVSTANDHGYEQTQQLGADPEKSPEATTWDSQRNNNASRRKVFLPTLSLVVFDKVRLGPLERYLPQEPRKRRYTMAGIFAGLFAALLVLIIGLAVGLTVNKKTQNLPLPTSHGGPYTGDLTYYAPGLGACGITSSSSDSICAVSHLVFDAAQTGSNPNANPLCGLKIRLRRNDESVDVTIVDRCVGCEATDIDTTTSVFSELADIDQGRVTVEWAWLESSPVNVTNLSK
;
A
#
# COMPACT_ATOMS: atom_id res chain seq x y z
N MET A 1 24.92 -61.07 -43.20
CA MET A 1 24.71 -62.20 -42.27
C MET A 1 24.30 -61.58 -40.94
N ALA A 2 23.02 -61.22 -40.84
CA ALA A 2 21.95 -61.99 -40.17
C ALA A 2 22.15 -61.91 -38.65
N SER A 3 21.53 -60.93 -37.99
CA SER A 3 20.16 -60.97 -37.45
C SER A 3 20.08 -61.88 -36.22
N GLU A 4 20.13 -61.29 -35.03
CA GLU A 4 19.72 -61.97 -33.80
C GLU A 4 18.38 -61.38 -33.35
N GLU A 5 17.38 -62.24 -33.48
CA GLU A 5 15.98 -62.06 -33.16
C GLU A 5 15.76 -62.54 -31.72
N THR A 6 15.19 -61.70 -30.86
CA THR A 6 14.51 -62.17 -29.65
C THR A 6 13.42 -61.16 -29.28
N GLN A 7 12.17 -61.58 -29.45
CA GLN A 7 10.96 -60.92 -28.93
C GLN A 7 10.26 -61.89 -27.95
N PRO A 8 9.21 -61.47 -27.23
CA PRO A 8 9.26 -61.01 -25.84
C PRO A 8 8.62 -62.02 -24.86
N GLN A 9 9.01 -61.98 -23.59
CA GLN A 9 8.25 -62.66 -22.52
C GLN A 9 7.43 -61.65 -21.72
N GLN A 10 6.11 -61.84 -21.80
CA GLN A 10 5.10 -61.21 -20.96
C GLN A 10 4.81 -62.11 -19.76
N PRO A 11 4.64 -61.55 -18.55
CA PRO A 11 3.91 -62.24 -17.50
C PRO A 11 2.60 -61.52 -17.11
N GLU A 12 1.53 -62.31 -17.23
CA GLU A 12 0.34 -62.41 -16.38
C GLU A 12 -0.30 -61.14 -15.78
N ILE A 13 -1.45 -60.80 -16.35
CA ILE A 13 -2.51 -60.01 -15.72
C ILE A 13 -3.16 -60.86 -14.62
N LEU A 14 -2.89 -60.54 -13.36
CA LEU A 14 -3.65 -61.05 -12.23
C LEU A 14 -5.00 -60.30 -12.15
N GLN A 15 -6.07 -60.96 -12.57
CA GLN A 15 -7.44 -60.51 -12.37
C GLN A 15 -7.77 -60.53 -10.87
N SER A 16 -7.85 -59.34 -10.26
CA SER A 16 -8.46 -59.17 -8.94
C SER A 16 -9.96 -58.94 -9.12
N SER A 17 -10.73 -59.87 -8.58
CA SER A 17 -12.19 -59.90 -8.62
C SER A 17 -12.81 -58.80 -7.77
N LEU A 18 -13.79 -58.12 -8.37
CA LEU A 18 -14.75 -57.24 -7.71
C LEU A 18 -15.45 -57.98 -6.56
N THR A 19 -15.14 -57.59 -5.33
CA THR A 19 -16.03 -57.81 -4.18
C THR A 19 -16.30 -56.44 -3.56
N GLN A 20 -17.49 -55.90 -3.85
CA GLN A 20 -17.98 -54.68 -3.22
C GLN A 20 -18.30 -54.95 -1.74
N PRO A 21 -17.85 -54.10 -0.79
CA PRO A 21 -18.36 -54.16 0.57
C PRO A 21 -19.78 -53.58 0.62
N LEU A 22 -20.71 -54.35 1.17
CA LEU A 22 -22.03 -53.91 1.59
C LEU A 22 -21.90 -52.72 2.56
N VAL A 23 -22.37 -51.55 2.12
CA VAL A 23 -22.52 -50.37 2.98
C VAL A 23 -23.65 -50.64 3.97
N PRO A 24 -23.44 -50.52 5.30
CA PRO A 24 -24.55 -50.50 6.24
C PRO A 24 -25.30 -49.18 6.08
N SER A 25 -26.60 -49.27 5.81
CA SER A 25 -27.52 -48.13 5.74
C SER A 25 -27.47 -47.33 7.05
N ALA A 26 -26.79 -46.18 7.02
CA ALA A 26 -26.81 -45.22 8.11
C ALA A 26 -28.24 -44.63 8.23
N ASN A 27 -28.93 -45.02 9.30
CA ASN A 27 -30.16 -44.35 9.73
C ASN A 27 -29.80 -42.92 10.17
N PHE A 28 -29.96 -41.96 9.26
CA PHE A 28 -29.93 -40.55 9.61
C PHE A 28 -31.16 -40.22 10.47
N PRO A 29 -31.00 -39.72 11.71
CA PRO A 29 -32.12 -39.20 12.46
C PRO A 29 -32.69 -37.98 11.73
N LYS A 30 -33.98 -38.04 11.37
CA LYS A 30 -34.75 -36.90 10.84
C LYS A 30 -34.60 -35.72 11.81
N ARG A 31 -33.94 -34.64 11.37
CA ARG A 31 -33.92 -33.38 12.12
C ARG A 31 -35.36 -32.88 12.26
N LYS A 32 -35.73 -32.55 13.48
CA LYS A 32 -36.99 -31.86 13.79
C LYS A 32 -37.02 -30.50 13.07
N PRO A 33 -38.19 -30.02 12.60
CA PRO A 33 -38.32 -28.68 12.05
C PRO A 33 -37.93 -27.64 13.11
N VAL A 34 -37.06 -26.70 12.73
CA VAL A 34 -36.78 -25.50 13.52
C VAL A 34 -38.02 -24.58 13.44
N PRO A 35 -38.54 -24.05 14.56
CA PRO A 35 -39.65 -23.09 14.50
C PRO A 35 -39.19 -21.79 13.83
N ALA A 36 -40.06 -21.27 12.97
CA ALA A 36 -39.87 -20.04 12.22
C ALA A 36 -39.54 -18.84 13.13
N ALA A 37 -38.59 -18.01 12.66
CA ALA A 37 -38.35 -16.68 13.18
C ALA A 37 -39.63 -15.83 13.06
N GLN A 38 -39.97 -15.12 14.13
CA GLN A 38 -41.03 -14.12 14.14
C GLN A 38 -40.43 -12.78 13.69
N GLU A 39 -40.92 -12.29 12.56
CA GLU A 39 -40.79 -10.91 12.11
C GLU A 39 -41.95 -10.04 12.67
N PRO A 40 -41.82 -8.69 12.65
CA PRO A 40 -42.31 -7.81 13.69
C PRO A 40 -43.80 -7.44 13.57
N ILE A 41 -44.44 -7.25 14.71
CA ILE A 41 -45.82 -6.74 14.81
C ILE A 41 -45.79 -5.22 14.62
N VAL A 42 -46.26 -4.80 13.45
CA VAL A 42 -46.77 -3.45 13.16
C VAL A 42 -48.10 -3.26 13.89
N LYS A 43 -48.27 -2.12 14.56
CA LYS A 43 -49.60 -1.57 14.86
C LYS A 43 -49.70 -0.19 14.21
N GLU A 44 -50.49 -0.11 13.16
CA GLU A 44 -51.06 1.12 12.64
C GLU A 44 -52.06 1.69 13.66
N VAL A 45 -52.02 3.00 13.89
CA VAL A 45 -53.24 3.82 13.98
C VAL A 45 -52.99 5.12 13.23
N SER A 46 -53.83 5.30 12.22
CA SER A 46 -54.09 6.47 11.39
C SER A 46 -54.39 7.76 12.16
N THR A 47 -53.97 8.91 11.63
CA THR A 47 -54.88 9.92 11.06
C THR A 47 -54.10 11.03 10.33
N ALA A 48 -54.65 11.45 9.21
CA ALA A 48 -54.19 12.48 8.30
C ALA A 48 -54.28 13.90 8.89
N ASN A 49 -53.40 14.82 8.46
CA ASN A 49 -53.78 15.92 7.57
C ASN A 49 -52.62 16.90 7.28
N ASP A 50 -52.81 17.53 6.13
CA ASP A 50 -51.96 18.43 5.35
C ASP A 50 -51.99 19.89 5.84
N HIS A 51 -51.08 20.69 5.27
CA HIS A 51 -50.97 22.16 5.24
C HIS A 51 -50.10 22.89 6.27
N GLY A 52 -49.21 23.73 5.73
CA GLY A 52 -48.31 24.62 6.44
C GLY A 52 -48.80 26.05 6.63
N TYR A 53 -47.87 26.86 7.20
CA TYR A 53 -47.74 28.33 7.31
C TYR A 53 -48.97 29.11 7.84
N GLU A 54 -48.92 30.10 8.74
CA GLU A 54 -47.91 31.08 9.19
C GLU A 54 -48.44 31.78 10.49
N GLN A 55 -47.54 32.37 11.29
CA GLN A 55 -47.69 33.57 12.17
C GLN A 55 -48.82 33.61 13.26
N THR A 56 -48.66 34.10 14.49
CA THR A 56 -47.82 35.18 15.07
C THR A 56 -47.93 35.19 16.62
N GLN A 57 -46.84 35.59 17.32
CA GLN A 57 -46.72 36.42 18.56
C GLN A 57 -47.46 35.99 19.87
N GLN A 58 -46.96 36.08 21.11
CA GLN A 58 -45.95 36.95 21.74
C GLN A 58 -45.68 36.50 23.22
N LEU A 59 -44.53 36.94 23.76
CA LEU A 59 -44.20 37.25 25.17
C LEU A 59 -43.80 36.15 26.18
N GLY A 60 -42.53 36.22 26.61
CA GLY A 60 -42.01 35.63 27.86
C GLY A 60 -40.48 35.59 27.88
N ALA A 61 -39.85 36.54 28.57
CA ALA A 61 -38.41 36.79 28.63
C ALA A 61 -37.62 35.80 29.53
N ASP A 62 -36.45 35.37 29.03
CA ASP A 62 -35.08 35.20 29.59
C ASP A 62 -34.84 34.77 31.07
N PRO A 63 -33.65 34.17 31.41
CA PRO A 63 -32.40 34.11 30.63
C PRO A 63 -31.69 32.73 30.53
N GLU A 64 -31.05 32.56 29.36
CA GLU A 64 -29.64 32.20 29.18
C GLU A 64 -29.10 30.85 29.70
N LYS A 65 -29.06 29.86 28.80
CA LYS A 65 -27.93 28.91 28.65
C LYS A 65 -28.03 28.15 27.32
N SER A 66 -27.29 28.57 26.29
CA SER A 66 -27.12 27.78 25.06
C SER A 66 -25.85 26.92 25.12
N PRO A 67 -25.90 25.70 24.55
CA PRO A 67 -24.75 25.01 23.99
C PRO A 67 -24.85 25.06 22.46
N GLU A 68 -23.82 25.55 21.76
CA GLU A 68 -23.83 25.60 20.29
C GLU A 68 -22.57 25.01 19.66
N ALA A 69 -22.84 24.15 18.68
CA ALA A 69 -22.14 23.92 17.42
C ALA A 69 -20.59 23.93 17.44
N THR A 70 -20.02 22.74 17.28
CA THR A 70 -18.62 22.54 16.88
C THR A 70 -18.47 22.76 15.38
N THR A 71 -18.22 24.01 15.00
CA THR A 71 -17.65 24.39 13.70
C THR A 71 -16.13 24.41 13.87
N TRP A 72 -15.39 23.65 13.05
CA TRP A 72 -13.93 23.62 13.11
C TRP A 72 -13.32 24.86 12.44
N ASP A 73 -13.31 25.99 13.17
CA ASP A 73 -12.47 27.14 12.84
C ASP A 73 -11.06 26.94 13.40
N SER A 74 -10.08 26.97 12.50
CA SER A 74 -8.66 27.00 12.84
C SER A 74 -8.26 28.34 13.45
N GLN A 75 -8.49 28.52 14.75
CA GLN A 75 -7.81 29.56 15.53
C GLN A 75 -6.60 28.97 16.27
N ARG A 76 -5.41 29.18 15.70
CA ARG A 76 -4.14 29.03 16.42
C ARG A 76 -4.02 30.16 17.44
N ASN A 77 -4.07 29.81 18.72
CA ASN A 77 -3.71 30.68 19.84
C ASN A 77 -2.26 31.16 19.72
N ASN A 78 -2.08 32.44 19.41
CA ASN A 78 -0.81 33.14 19.55
C ASN A 78 -0.74 33.77 20.94
N ASN A 79 -0.17 33.03 21.90
CA ASN A 79 0.40 33.61 23.11
C ASN A 79 1.69 32.86 23.47
N ALA A 80 2.72 33.12 22.67
CA ALA A 80 4.10 32.93 23.08
C ALA A 80 4.79 34.28 22.93
N SER A 81 5.09 34.88 24.09
CA SER A 81 6.04 35.97 24.32
C SER A 81 6.79 36.47 23.09
N ARG A 82 6.63 37.76 22.77
CA ARG A 82 7.51 38.53 21.89
C ARG A 82 8.97 38.41 22.35
N ARG A 83 9.67 37.35 21.96
CA ARG A 83 11.11 37.37 21.77
C ARG A 83 11.35 37.91 20.38
N LYS A 84 11.67 39.21 20.30
CA LYS A 84 12.26 39.80 19.10
C LYS A 84 13.53 39.01 18.79
N VAL A 85 13.47 38.11 17.83
CA VAL A 85 14.66 37.51 17.24
C VAL A 85 15.34 38.62 16.47
N PHE A 86 16.33 39.24 17.10
CA PHE A 86 17.32 40.06 16.42
C PHE A 86 18.06 39.11 15.47
N LEU A 87 17.79 39.21 14.17
CA LEU A 87 18.73 38.73 13.17
C LEU A 87 20.01 39.55 13.39
N PRO A 88 21.16 38.94 13.69
CA PRO A 88 22.41 39.67 13.60
C PRO A 88 22.56 40.01 12.13
N THR A 89 22.42 41.29 11.80
CA THR A 89 22.95 41.84 10.56
C THR A 89 24.41 41.42 10.50
N LEU A 90 24.71 40.45 9.65
CA LEU A 90 26.07 40.00 9.41
C LEU A 90 26.81 41.21 8.84
N SER A 91 27.51 41.92 9.72
CA SER A 91 28.28 43.08 9.35
C SER A 91 29.34 42.62 8.36
N LEU A 92 29.26 43.08 7.11
CA LEU A 92 30.30 42.93 6.09
C LEU A 92 31.54 43.76 6.47
N VAL A 93 32.17 43.44 7.60
CA VAL A 93 33.35 44.15 8.09
C VAL A 93 34.34 43.18 8.73
N VAL A 94 34.63 42.06 8.08
CA VAL A 94 35.78 41.21 8.44
C VAL A 94 36.45 40.66 7.19
N PHE A 95 36.91 41.54 6.30
CA PHE A 95 38.00 41.24 5.35
C PHE A 95 38.70 42.54 4.96
N ASP A 96 39.35 43.21 5.92
CA ASP A 96 40.17 44.39 5.64
C ASP A 96 41.66 44.21 5.97
N LYS A 97 42.13 42.98 6.24
CA LYS A 97 43.57 42.73 6.47
C LYS A 97 44.07 41.37 5.97
N VAL A 98 43.88 41.07 4.70
CA VAL A 98 44.79 40.15 4.00
C VAL A 98 45.78 41.01 3.23
N ARG A 99 46.97 41.22 3.80
CA ARG A 99 48.11 41.84 3.11
C ARG A 99 48.60 40.88 2.04
N LEU A 100 48.04 41.00 0.84
CA LEU A 100 48.71 40.54 -0.37
C LEU A 100 49.93 41.44 -0.60
N GLY A 101 51.06 40.79 -0.91
CA GLY A 101 52.36 41.43 -1.09
C GLY A 101 52.44 42.36 -2.30
N PRO A 102 53.67 42.79 -2.68
CA PRO A 102 53.94 43.98 -3.49
C PRO A 102 53.68 43.81 -5.00
N LEU A 103 52.66 43.04 -5.38
CA LEU A 103 52.21 42.92 -6.77
C LEU A 103 51.00 43.82 -7.07
N GLU A 104 50.65 44.74 -6.17
CA GLU A 104 49.54 45.68 -6.34
C GLU A 104 49.86 46.85 -7.31
N ARG A 105 51.07 46.92 -7.87
CA ARG A 105 51.50 48.05 -8.73
C ARG A 105 51.21 47.89 -10.22
N TYR A 106 50.50 46.85 -10.66
CA TYR A 106 50.26 46.64 -12.09
C TYR A 106 48.80 46.59 -12.56
N LEU A 107 47.82 46.95 -11.71
CA LEU A 107 46.43 47.06 -12.17
C LEU A 107 45.80 48.39 -11.71
N PRO A 108 45.75 49.41 -12.59
CA PRO A 108 45.17 50.70 -12.27
C PRO A 108 43.65 50.60 -12.43
N GLN A 109 42.92 50.27 -11.37
CA GLN A 109 41.45 50.36 -11.40
C GLN A 109 40.87 50.85 -10.07
N GLU A 110 40.34 52.07 -10.13
CA GLU A 110 39.55 52.79 -9.13
C GLU A 110 38.82 51.91 -8.08
N PRO A 111 38.91 52.20 -6.77
CA PRO A 111 38.32 51.38 -5.70
C PRO A 111 36.78 51.25 -5.81
N ARG A 112 36.12 52.23 -6.45
CA ARG A 112 34.68 52.16 -6.75
C ARG A 112 34.35 51.13 -7.83
N LYS A 113 35.27 50.77 -8.73
CA LYS A 113 35.06 49.77 -9.78
C LYS A 113 35.24 48.34 -9.24
N ARG A 114 36.15 48.11 -8.27
CA ARG A 114 36.36 46.81 -7.60
C ARG A 114 35.14 46.26 -6.87
N ARG A 115 34.36 47.12 -6.20
CA ARG A 115 33.12 46.69 -5.51
C ARG A 115 32.04 46.20 -6.47
N TYR A 116 31.92 46.80 -7.66
CA TYR A 116 30.93 46.38 -8.66
C TYR A 116 31.39 45.13 -9.41
N THR A 117 32.69 44.97 -9.68
CA THR A 117 33.21 43.73 -10.29
C THR A 117 33.08 42.54 -9.35
N MET A 118 33.39 42.69 -8.05
CA MET A 118 33.17 41.62 -7.06
C MET A 118 31.68 41.32 -6.87
N ALA A 119 30.82 42.34 -6.74
CA ALA A 119 29.37 42.13 -6.64
C ALA A 119 28.81 41.43 -7.90
N GLY A 120 29.33 41.74 -9.09
CA GLY A 120 28.97 41.07 -10.33
C GLY A 120 29.38 39.59 -10.35
N ILE A 121 30.58 39.27 -9.84
CA ILE A 121 31.04 37.87 -9.72
C ILE A 121 30.16 37.10 -8.72
N PHE A 122 29.87 37.67 -7.54
CA PHE A 122 29.01 37.03 -6.55
C PHE A 122 27.57 36.86 -7.06
N ALA A 123 27.01 37.86 -7.74
CA ALA A 123 25.68 37.76 -8.36
C ALA A 123 25.65 36.71 -9.49
N GLY A 124 26.72 36.64 -10.30
CA GLY A 124 26.86 35.62 -11.35
C GLY A 124 26.99 34.21 -10.80
N LEU A 125 27.81 34.00 -9.76
CA LEU A 125 27.93 32.71 -9.08
C LEU A 125 26.62 32.32 -8.38
N PHE A 126 25.93 33.26 -7.76
CA PHE A 126 24.64 33.01 -7.12
C PHE A 126 23.57 32.65 -8.17
N ALA A 127 23.51 33.37 -9.29
CA ALA A 127 22.60 33.05 -10.39
C ALA A 127 22.91 31.67 -11.00
N ALA A 128 24.18 31.34 -11.23
CA ALA A 128 24.59 30.03 -11.72
C ALA A 128 24.22 28.90 -10.75
N LEU A 129 24.40 29.13 -9.45
CA LEU A 129 24.01 28.19 -8.41
C LEU A 129 22.48 27.97 -8.38
N LEU A 130 21.68 29.04 -8.48
CA LEU A 130 20.23 28.93 -8.54
C LEU A 130 19.76 28.12 -9.76
N VAL A 131 20.37 28.34 -10.93
CA VAL A 131 20.06 27.56 -12.15
C VAL A 131 20.38 26.07 -11.95
N LEU A 132 21.51 25.75 -11.33
CA LEU A 132 21.89 24.36 -11.06
C LEU A 132 20.92 23.69 -10.07
N ILE A 133 20.53 24.38 -9.00
CA ILE A 133 19.58 23.86 -8.01
C ILE A 133 18.21 23.59 -8.66
N ILE A 134 17.70 24.53 -9.47
CA ILE A 134 16.43 24.36 -10.18
C ILE A 134 16.53 23.22 -11.21
N GLY A 135 17.63 23.15 -11.96
CA GLY A 135 17.89 22.08 -12.93
C GLY A 135 17.94 20.69 -12.29
N LEU A 136 18.59 20.54 -11.11
CA LEU A 136 18.59 19.28 -10.37
C LEU A 136 17.22 18.96 -9.77
N ALA A 137 16.51 19.95 -9.23
CA ALA A 137 15.18 19.75 -8.67
C ALA A 137 14.18 19.23 -9.71
N VAL A 138 14.25 19.73 -10.95
CA VAL A 138 13.41 19.24 -12.06
C VAL A 138 13.97 17.92 -12.65
N GLY A 139 15.29 17.74 -12.68
CA GLY A 139 15.91 16.52 -13.22
C GLY A 139 15.65 15.27 -12.36
N LEU A 140 15.53 15.41 -11.05
CA LEU A 140 15.23 14.32 -10.12
C LEU A 140 13.74 13.96 -10.04
N THR A 141 12.84 14.80 -10.55
CA THR A 141 11.39 14.50 -10.55
C THR A 141 10.95 13.69 -11.77
N VAL A 142 11.86 13.40 -12.70
CA VAL A 142 11.54 12.63 -13.91
C VAL A 142 11.71 11.13 -13.65
N ASN A 143 10.57 10.47 -13.46
CA ASN A 143 10.30 9.05 -13.68
C ASN A 143 11.22 8.06 -12.96
N LYS A 144 10.78 7.57 -11.79
CA LYS A 144 11.15 6.22 -11.37
C LYS A 144 10.60 5.27 -12.44
N LYS A 145 11.41 4.88 -13.42
CA LYS A 145 11.06 3.74 -14.28
C LYS A 145 10.95 2.53 -13.37
N THR A 146 9.73 2.01 -13.21
CA THR A 146 9.48 0.68 -12.67
C THR A 146 10.41 -0.27 -13.44
N GLN A 147 11.41 -0.82 -12.75
CA GLN A 147 12.29 -1.79 -13.39
C GLN A 147 11.51 -3.09 -13.41
N ASN A 148 11.23 -3.61 -14.59
CA ASN A 148 10.61 -4.92 -14.73
C ASN A 148 11.66 -5.99 -14.42
N LEU A 149 11.70 -6.39 -13.16
CA LEU A 149 12.68 -7.31 -12.62
C LEU A 149 12.16 -8.74 -12.72
N PRO A 150 13.03 -9.73 -12.96
CA PRO A 150 12.63 -11.12 -12.93
C PRO A 150 12.21 -11.55 -11.52
N LEU A 151 11.42 -12.62 -11.44
CA LEU A 151 11.12 -13.27 -10.17
C LEU A 151 12.39 -13.86 -9.56
N PRO A 152 12.64 -13.67 -8.26
CA PRO A 152 13.73 -14.36 -7.58
C PRO A 152 13.47 -15.86 -7.50
N THR A 153 14.53 -16.66 -7.44
CA THR A 153 14.47 -18.12 -7.30
C THR A 153 15.03 -18.62 -5.97
N SER A 154 15.53 -17.73 -5.11
CA SER A 154 16.29 -18.06 -3.90
C SER A 154 15.46 -18.20 -2.62
N HIS A 155 14.23 -17.67 -2.59
CA HIS A 155 13.43 -17.57 -1.36
C HIS A 155 12.07 -18.30 -1.43
N GLY A 156 11.90 -19.15 -2.45
CA GLY A 156 10.66 -19.88 -2.73
C GLY A 156 9.83 -19.24 -3.86
N GLY A 157 9.04 -20.07 -4.52
CA GLY A 157 8.39 -19.75 -5.80
C GLY A 157 9.25 -20.14 -7.02
N PRO A 158 8.86 -19.72 -8.23
CA PRO A 158 7.64 -18.97 -8.53
C PRO A 158 6.38 -19.82 -8.27
N TYR A 159 5.33 -19.16 -7.80
CA TYR A 159 4.00 -19.71 -7.65
C TYR A 159 3.07 -19.06 -8.67
N THR A 160 2.12 -19.82 -9.19
CA THR A 160 1.10 -19.32 -10.10
C THR A 160 -0.24 -19.33 -9.38
N GLY A 161 -0.95 -18.21 -9.43
CA GLY A 161 -2.29 -18.08 -8.85
C GLY A 161 -3.05 -16.93 -9.47
N ASP A 162 -4.23 -16.65 -8.96
CA ASP A 162 -5.02 -15.51 -9.40
C ASP A 162 -4.58 -14.24 -8.68
N LEU A 163 -4.61 -13.14 -9.43
CA LEU A 163 -4.50 -11.78 -8.93
C LEU A 163 -5.88 -11.13 -9.00
N THR A 164 -6.30 -10.55 -7.88
CA THR A 164 -7.47 -9.66 -7.79
C THR A 164 -7.09 -8.35 -7.12
N TYR A 165 -8.07 -7.46 -6.92
CA TYR A 165 -7.86 -6.24 -6.17
C TYR A 165 -9.00 -5.91 -5.20
N TYR A 166 -8.67 -5.14 -4.16
CA TYR A 166 -9.60 -4.64 -3.16
C TYR A 166 -9.33 -3.17 -2.79
N ALA A 167 -10.29 -2.57 -2.10
CA ALA A 167 -10.13 -1.26 -1.46
C ALA A 167 -9.60 -1.46 -0.03
N PRO A 168 -8.36 -1.07 0.28
CA PRO A 168 -7.75 -1.37 1.58
C PRO A 168 -8.26 -0.47 2.69
N GLY A 169 -8.11 -0.96 3.92
CA GLY A 169 -8.36 -0.26 5.17
C GLY A 169 -7.41 -0.77 6.24
N LEU A 170 -7.92 -1.14 7.41
CA LEU A 170 -7.14 -1.83 8.44
C LEU A 170 -7.02 -3.32 8.10
N GLY A 171 -5.81 -3.78 7.74
CA GLY A 171 -5.56 -5.18 7.42
C GLY A 171 -5.28 -6.06 8.65
N ALA A 172 -5.22 -7.37 8.44
CA ALA A 172 -4.94 -8.39 9.46
C ALA A 172 -3.56 -8.21 10.15
N CYS A 173 -2.63 -7.49 9.51
CA CYS A 173 -1.36 -7.12 10.14
C CYS A 173 -1.47 -5.95 11.12
N GLY A 174 -2.66 -5.36 11.30
CA GLY A 174 -2.87 -4.17 12.11
C GLY A 174 -2.35 -2.89 11.48
N ILE A 175 -2.13 -2.90 10.16
CA ILE A 175 -1.63 -1.78 9.37
C ILE A 175 -2.80 -1.19 8.58
N THR A 176 -3.00 0.12 8.67
CA THR A 176 -3.95 0.84 7.82
C THR A 176 -3.27 1.25 6.54
N SER A 177 -3.85 0.86 5.40
CA SER A 177 -3.34 1.18 4.06
C SER A 177 -4.39 1.85 3.19
N SER A 178 -3.93 2.46 2.12
CA SER A 178 -4.72 3.20 1.13
C SER A 178 -4.60 2.55 -0.25
N SER A 179 -5.53 2.86 -1.16
CA SER A 179 -5.60 2.26 -2.50
C SER A 179 -4.40 2.58 -3.40
N SER A 180 -3.52 3.50 -3.00
CA SER A 180 -2.28 3.84 -3.70
C SER A 180 -1.04 3.12 -3.17
N ASP A 181 -1.16 2.40 -2.05
CA ASP A 181 -0.03 1.71 -1.45
C ASP A 181 0.28 0.40 -2.20
N SER A 182 1.56 0.10 -2.42
CA SER A 182 2.01 -1.16 -3.03
C SER A 182 1.98 -2.29 -2.00
N ILE A 183 0.77 -2.78 -1.72
CA ILE A 183 0.48 -3.78 -0.70
C ILE A 183 -0.38 -4.92 -1.26
N CYS A 184 -0.40 -6.04 -0.53
CA CYS A 184 -1.31 -7.14 -0.83
C CYS A 184 -1.80 -7.86 0.44
N ALA A 185 -2.87 -8.61 0.24
CA ALA A 185 -3.33 -9.68 1.10
C ALA A 185 -2.86 -11.02 0.50
N VAL A 186 -2.25 -11.87 1.33
CA VAL A 186 -2.00 -13.28 0.97
C VAL A 186 -3.20 -14.13 1.38
N SER A 187 -3.35 -15.29 0.75
CA SER A 187 -4.40 -16.24 1.08
C SER A 187 -4.45 -16.58 2.57
N HIS A 188 -5.65 -16.82 3.09
CA HIS A 188 -5.82 -17.23 4.47
C HIS A 188 -5.08 -18.54 4.78
N LEU A 189 -4.95 -19.45 3.81
CA LEU A 189 -4.20 -20.69 3.95
C LEU A 189 -2.72 -20.42 4.27
N VAL A 190 -2.10 -19.51 3.51
CA VAL A 190 -0.70 -19.12 3.72
C VAL A 190 -0.55 -18.30 5.01
N PHE A 191 -1.46 -17.35 5.25
CA PHE A 191 -1.43 -16.52 6.45
C PHE A 191 -1.57 -17.35 7.72
N ASP A 192 -2.56 -18.24 7.78
CA ASP A 192 -2.86 -19.04 8.97
C ASP A 192 -1.79 -20.10 9.21
N ALA A 193 -1.19 -20.67 8.15
CA ALA A 193 -0.08 -21.62 8.29
C ALA A 193 1.18 -20.97 8.90
N ALA A 194 1.37 -19.67 8.72
CA ALA A 194 2.47 -18.92 9.33
C ALA A 194 2.20 -18.49 10.78
N GLN A 195 0.94 -18.51 11.20
CA GLN A 195 0.51 -17.93 12.46
C GLN A 195 1.07 -18.71 13.66
N THR A 196 1.80 -18.04 14.55
CA THR A 196 2.42 -18.68 15.74
C THR A 196 1.68 -18.40 17.05
N GLY A 197 0.72 -17.47 17.07
CA GLY A 197 -0.05 -17.09 18.27
C GLY A 197 -1.47 -16.63 17.95
N SER A 198 -2.18 -16.06 18.93
CA SER A 198 -3.57 -15.60 18.74
C SER A 198 -3.71 -14.21 18.12
N ASN A 199 -2.64 -13.39 18.15
CA ASN A 199 -2.66 -12.04 17.59
C ASN A 199 -2.28 -12.06 16.10
N PRO A 200 -3.21 -11.77 15.17
CA PRO A 200 -2.91 -11.77 13.73
C PRO A 200 -1.93 -10.65 13.34
N ASN A 201 -1.88 -9.55 14.09
CA ASN A 201 -0.96 -8.43 13.83
C ASN A 201 0.51 -8.83 14.05
N ALA A 202 0.75 -9.95 14.75
CA ALA A 202 2.08 -10.50 15.00
C ALA A 202 2.43 -11.68 14.06
N ASN A 203 1.66 -11.88 12.99
CA ASN A 203 1.96 -12.91 12.01
C ASN A 203 3.33 -12.63 11.35
N PRO A 204 4.21 -13.64 11.24
CA PRO A 204 5.56 -13.44 10.70
C PRO A 204 5.60 -13.11 9.21
N LEU A 205 4.48 -13.21 8.48
CA LEU A 205 4.39 -12.74 7.09
C LEU A 205 4.16 -11.23 6.98
N CYS A 206 3.66 -10.59 8.04
CA CYS A 206 3.38 -9.16 8.02
C CYS A 206 4.67 -8.36 7.79
N GLY A 207 4.65 -7.51 6.75
CA GLY A 207 5.80 -6.70 6.34
C GLY A 207 6.78 -7.40 5.39
N LEU A 208 6.66 -8.71 5.16
CA LEU A 208 7.43 -9.38 4.12
C LEU A 208 6.96 -8.94 2.73
N LYS A 209 7.84 -9.08 1.74
CA LYS A 209 7.55 -8.71 0.36
C LYS A 209 7.54 -9.88 -0.60
N ILE A 210 6.67 -9.76 -1.59
CA ILE A 210 6.64 -10.63 -2.76
C ILE A 210 6.80 -9.79 -4.02
N ARG A 211 7.37 -10.39 -5.06
CA ARG A 211 7.32 -9.83 -6.41
C ARG A 211 6.21 -10.51 -7.18
N LEU A 212 5.30 -9.71 -7.70
CA LEU A 212 4.31 -10.11 -8.69
C LEU A 212 4.91 -9.90 -10.08
N ARG A 213 4.66 -10.82 -11.00
CA ARG A 213 5.05 -10.70 -12.40
C ARG A 213 3.97 -11.23 -13.30
N ARG A 214 3.65 -10.45 -14.33
CA ARG A 214 2.74 -10.86 -15.40
C ARG A 214 3.24 -10.23 -16.69
N ASN A 215 3.33 -11.03 -17.76
CA ASN A 215 3.95 -10.60 -19.01
C ASN A 215 5.38 -10.07 -18.75
N ASP A 216 5.70 -8.90 -19.30
CA ASP A 216 6.96 -8.20 -19.11
C ASP A 216 6.94 -7.18 -17.97
N GLU A 217 5.91 -7.18 -17.13
CA GLU A 217 5.73 -6.24 -16.02
C GLU A 217 5.90 -6.92 -14.66
N SER A 218 6.47 -6.20 -13.69
CA SER A 218 6.64 -6.70 -12.32
C SER A 218 6.47 -5.61 -11.27
N VAL A 219 5.87 -5.96 -10.13
CA VAL A 219 5.66 -5.05 -9.01
C VAL A 219 6.01 -5.76 -7.70
N ASP A 220 6.75 -5.07 -6.83
CA ASP A 220 7.04 -5.53 -5.47
C ASP A 220 5.96 -4.99 -4.52
N VAL A 221 5.32 -5.88 -3.78
CA VAL A 221 4.27 -5.52 -2.82
C VAL A 221 4.58 -6.03 -1.42
N THR A 222 4.10 -5.29 -0.43
CA THR A 222 4.25 -5.65 0.99
C THR A 222 3.00 -6.34 1.51
N ILE A 223 3.15 -7.43 2.23
CA ILE A 223 2.03 -8.16 2.83
C ILE A 223 1.56 -7.41 4.07
N VAL A 224 0.30 -7.00 4.06
CA VAL A 224 -0.33 -6.27 5.18
C VAL A 224 -1.68 -6.85 5.60
N ASP A 225 -2.18 -7.86 4.88
CA ASP A 225 -3.52 -8.37 5.09
C ASP A 225 -3.67 -9.86 4.74
N ARG A 226 -4.85 -10.41 5.06
CA ARG A 226 -5.25 -11.80 4.90
C ARG A 226 -6.51 -11.89 4.05
N CYS A 227 -6.40 -12.53 2.89
CA CYS A 227 -7.54 -12.75 1.99
C CYS A 227 -8.30 -14.03 2.35
N VAL A 228 -9.52 -13.87 2.87
CA VAL A 228 -10.34 -14.98 3.38
C VAL A 228 -10.99 -15.85 2.30
N GLY A 229 -11.06 -15.36 1.06
CA GLY A 229 -11.66 -16.07 -0.08
C GLY A 229 -10.65 -16.50 -1.15
N CYS A 230 -9.36 -16.38 -0.87
CA CYS A 230 -8.28 -16.68 -1.81
C CYS A 230 -7.78 -18.11 -1.65
N GLU A 231 -7.53 -18.78 -2.77
CA GLU A 231 -6.81 -20.06 -2.79
C GLU A 231 -5.34 -19.88 -2.41
N ALA A 232 -4.63 -20.97 -2.11
CA ALA A 232 -3.31 -20.92 -1.48
C ALA A 232 -2.31 -19.99 -2.19
N THR A 233 -2.33 -19.94 -3.53
CA THR A 233 -1.43 -19.13 -4.36
C THR A 233 -2.05 -17.84 -4.89
N ASP A 234 -3.32 -17.55 -4.56
CA ASP A 234 -3.99 -16.32 -4.96
C ASP A 234 -3.50 -15.13 -4.14
N ILE A 235 -3.43 -13.97 -4.80
CA ILE A 235 -3.02 -12.69 -4.22
C ILE A 235 -4.10 -11.65 -4.49
N ASP A 236 -4.46 -10.90 -3.45
CA ASP A 236 -5.39 -9.78 -3.58
C ASP A 236 -4.64 -8.47 -3.29
N THR A 237 -4.59 -7.54 -4.24
CA THR A 237 -3.75 -6.33 -4.14
C THR A 237 -4.56 -5.05 -4.17
N THR A 238 -3.90 -3.90 -4.13
CA THR A 238 -4.59 -2.62 -4.34
C THR A 238 -4.93 -2.40 -5.80
N THR A 239 -5.98 -1.63 -6.06
CA THR A 239 -6.35 -1.22 -7.43
C THR A 239 -5.17 -0.62 -8.18
N SER A 240 -4.28 0.15 -7.51
CA SER A 240 -3.09 0.72 -8.14
C SER A 240 -2.12 -0.36 -8.64
N VAL A 241 -1.80 -1.36 -7.82
CA VAL A 241 -0.88 -2.44 -8.22
C VAL A 241 -1.50 -3.31 -9.31
N PHE A 242 -2.80 -3.62 -9.21
CA PHE A 242 -3.46 -4.40 -10.26
C PHE A 242 -3.39 -3.68 -11.61
N SER A 243 -3.61 -2.35 -11.63
CA SER A 243 -3.54 -1.55 -12.85
C SER A 243 -2.13 -1.48 -13.48
N GLU A 244 -1.08 -1.85 -12.74
CA GLU A 244 0.28 -1.98 -13.27
C GLU A 244 0.54 -3.34 -13.95
N LEU A 245 -0.33 -4.33 -13.78
CA LEU A 245 -0.15 -5.69 -14.31
C LEU A 245 -1.28 -6.15 -15.24
N ALA A 246 -2.45 -5.50 -15.16
CA ALA A 246 -3.65 -5.83 -15.92
C ALA A 246 -4.62 -4.65 -16.01
N ASP A 247 -5.51 -4.72 -17.00
CA ASP A 247 -6.64 -3.79 -17.11
C ASP A 247 -7.66 -4.13 -16.01
N ILE A 248 -8.11 -3.11 -15.28
CA ILE A 248 -9.07 -3.22 -14.16
C ILE A 248 -10.36 -3.93 -14.59
N ASP A 249 -10.79 -3.76 -15.85
CA ASP A 249 -12.01 -4.40 -16.37
C ASP A 249 -11.89 -5.94 -16.45
N GLN A 250 -10.68 -6.49 -16.36
CA GLN A 250 -10.48 -7.94 -16.29
C GLN A 250 -10.91 -8.52 -14.94
N GLY A 251 -10.85 -7.74 -13.85
CA GLY A 251 -11.28 -8.11 -12.49
C GLY A 251 -10.45 -9.20 -11.79
N ARG A 252 -9.92 -10.16 -12.55
CA ARG A 252 -9.13 -11.30 -12.11
C ARG A 252 -8.24 -11.77 -13.25
N VAL A 253 -6.95 -11.98 -12.98
CA VAL A 253 -5.98 -12.48 -13.96
C VAL A 253 -5.02 -13.46 -13.33
N THR A 254 -4.41 -14.34 -14.12
CA THR A 254 -3.29 -15.17 -13.63
C THR A 254 -2.02 -14.33 -13.46
N VAL A 255 -1.30 -14.54 -12.36
CA VAL A 255 -0.01 -13.91 -12.04
C VAL A 255 0.99 -14.96 -11.56
N GLU A 256 2.27 -14.71 -11.78
CA GLU A 256 3.34 -15.45 -11.12
C GLU A 256 3.93 -14.60 -9.99
N TRP A 257 4.28 -15.22 -8.88
CA TRP A 257 4.91 -14.48 -7.78
C TRP A 257 5.93 -15.32 -7.02
N ALA A 258 6.88 -14.63 -6.39
CA ALA A 258 7.90 -15.25 -5.57
C ALA A 258 8.23 -14.37 -4.36
N TRP A 259 8.70 -15.00 -3.29
CA TRP A 259 9.15 -14.29 -2.10
C TRP A 259 10.43 -13.51 -2.40
N LEU A 260 10.54 -12.27 -1.90
CA LEU A 260 11.78 -11.50 -1.98
C LEU A 260 12.77 -11.83 -0.84
N GLU A 261 12.28 -12.54 0.17
CA GLU A 261 12.99 -12.88 1.40
C GLU A 261 12.43 -14.19 1.99
N SER A 262 13.13 -14.80 2.93
CA SER A 262 12.74 -16.12 3.46
C SER A 262 11.39 -16.08 4.18
N SER A 263 10.46 -16.93 3.74
CA SER A 263 9.16 -17.13 4.39
C SER A 263 9.15 -18.38 5.28
N PRO A 264 8.47 -18.38 6.45
CA PRO A 264 8.32 -19.57 7.29
C PRO A 264 7.37 -20.63 6.71
N VAL A 265 6.67 -20.34 5.61
CA VAL A 265 5.65 -21.22 5.02
C VAL A 265 6.12 -21.84 3.70
N ASN A 266 5.85 -23.13 3.55
CA ASN A 266 6.01 -23.84 2.27
C ASN A 266 4.66 -23.87 1.52
N VAL A 267 4.45 -22.91 0.63
CA VAL A 267 3.20 -22.70 -0.13
C VAL A 267 2.84 -23.90 -1.02
N THR A 268 3.84 -24.64 -1.52
CA THR A 268 3.64 -25.81 -2.38
C THR A 268 2.91 -26.96 -1.66
N ASN A 269 2.97 -27.00 -0.32
CA ASN A 269 2.24 -28.01 0.46
C ASN A 269 0.79 -27.61 0.73
N LEU A 270 0.43 -26.35 0.53
CA LEU A 270 -0.91 -25.81 0.82
C LEU A 270 -1.80 -25.76 -0.43
N SER A 271 -1.21 -25.89 -1.62
CA SER A 271 -1.87 -25.82 -2.93
C SER A 271 -2.21 -27.20 -3.52
N LYS A 272 -2.10 -28.27 -2.73
CA LYS A 272 -2.37 -29.66 -3.14
C LYS A 272 -3.70 -30.18 -2.62
#